data_AF-A0A3L7XCV7-F1
#
_entry.id   AF-A0A3L7XCV7-F1
#
_cell.length_a   1.000
_cell.length_b   1.000
_cell.length_c   1.000
_cell.angle_alpha   90.00
_cell.angle_beta   90.00
_cell.angle_gamma   90.00
#
_symmetry.space_group_name_H-M   'P 1'
#
loop_
_entity.id
_entity.type
_entity.pdbx_description
1 polymer ?
#
loop_
_entity_poly.entity_id
_entity_poly.type
_entity_poly.pdbx_seq_one_letter_code
_entity_poly.pdbx_strand_id
1 'polypeptide(L)' 'MSFTFIDLFAGIGGIRQGFERAGGQCVFSSE' A
#
# COMPACT_ATOMS: atom_id res chain seq x y z
N MET A 1 -11.62 9.48 -5.23
CA MET A 1 -10.35 9.41 -5.97
C MET A 1 -9.71 8.07 -5.68
N SER A 2 -9.24 7.34 -6.69
CA SER A 2 -8.32 6.22 -6.49
C SER A 2 -6.90 6.71 -6.81
N PHE A 3 -5.92 6.28 -6.03
CA PHE A 3 -4.50 6.53 -6.28
C PHE A 3 -3.74 5.21 -6.22
N THR A 4 -2.62 5.13 -6.93
CA THR A 4 -1.72 3.99 -6.86
C THR A 4 -0.54 4.32 -5.97
N PHE A 5 -0.01 3.31 -5.27
CA PHE A 5 1.21 3.47 -4.48
C PHE A 5 2.06 2.19 -4.52
N ILE A 6 3.33 2.33 -4.11
CA ILE A 6 4.24 1.22 -3.88
C ILE A 6 4.58 1.13 -2.39
N ASP A 7 4.83 -0.07 -1.89
CA ASP A 7 5.12 -0.35 -0.47
C ASP A 7 6.52 -1.01 -0.34
N LEU A 8 7.49 -0.26 0.18
CA LEU A 8 8.88 -0.70 0.31
C LEU A 8 9.22 -0.95 1.78
N PHE A 9 9.95 -2.04 2.07
CA PHE A 9 10.15 -2.56 3.44
C PHE A 9 8.80 -2.79 4.13
N ALA A 10 7.91 -3.47 3.40
CA ALA A 10 6.48 -3.57 3.69
C ALA A 10 6.16 -4.26 5.03
N GLY A 11 7.06 -5.07 5.54
CA GLY A 11 6.90 -5.92 6.71
C GLY A 11 5.63 -6.76 6.62
N ILE A 12 4.76 -6.65 7.63
CA ILE A 12 3.45 -7.31 7.66
C ILE A 12 2.33 -6.50 6.96
N GLY A 13 2.68 -5.41 6.27
CA GLY A 13 1.75 -4.62 5.44
C GLY A 13 0.88 -3.63 6.21
N GLY A 14 1.31 -3.16 7.38
CA GLY A 14 0.52 -2.22 8.21
C GLY A 14 0.22 -0.90 7.49
N ILE A 15 1.21 -0.32 6.81
CA ILE A 15 1.06 0.93 6.05
C ILE A 15 0.16 0.72 4.83
N ARG A 16 0.38 -0.38 4.08
CA ARG A 16 -0.47 -0.78 2.95
C ARG A 16 -1.94 -0.85 3.32
N GLN A 17 -2.29 -1.52 4.42
CA GLN A 17 -3.69 -1.63 4.86
C GLN A 17 -4.33 -0.26 5.11
N GLY A 18 -3.56 0.70 5.64
CA GLY A 18 -4.03 2.08 5.83
C GLY A 18 -4.38 2.75 4.50
N PHE A 19 -3.48 2.67 3.51
CA PHE A 19 -3.71 3.26 2.19
C PHE A 19 -4.83 2.55 1.40
N GLU A 20 -4.94 1.23 1.50
CA GLU A 20 -6.04 0.48 0.86
C GLU A 20 -7.40 0.89 1.43
N ARG A 21 -7.51 1.09 2.75
CA ARG A 21 -8.74 1.62 3.38
C ARG A 21 -9.06 3.05 2.98
N ALA A 22 -8.05 3.83 2.57
CA ALA A 22 -8.21 5.18 2.04
C ALA A 22 -8.50 5.23 0.52
N GLY A 23 -8.68 4.07 -0.13
CA GLY A 23 -8.97 3.97 -1.56
C GLY A 23 -7.74 3.90 -2.46
N GLY A 24 -6.56 3.61 -1.88
CA GLY A 24 -5.33 3.37 -2.62
C GLY A 24 -5.23 1.94 -3.15
N GLN A 25 -4.60 1.77 -4.31
CA GLN A 25 -4.23 0.46 -4.85
C GLN A 25 -2.71 0.27 -4.77
N CYS A 26 -2.25 -0.75 -4.03
CA CYS A 26 -0.84 -1.13 -4.03
C CYS A 26 -0.51 -1.86 -5.34
N VAL A 27 0.41 -1.32 -6.13
CA VAL A 27 0.79 -1.90 -7.44
C VAL A 27 2.16 -2.59 -7.41
N PHE A 28 2.93 -2.39 -6.35
CA PHE A 28 4.19 -3.08 -6.09
C PHE A 28 4.47 -3.11 -4.59
N SER A 29 4.94 -4.25 -4.08
CA SER A 29 5.36 -4.38 -2.69
C SER A 29 6.65 -5.18 -2.63
N SER A 30 7.61 -4.68 -1.86
CA SER A 30 8.88 -5.35 -1.59
C SER A 30 9.13 -5.34 -0.09
N GLU A 31 9.49 -6.50 0.42
CA GLU A 31 10.15 -6.67 1.71
C GLU A 31 11.62 -7.00 1.47
#